data_AF-A0A5C8A7D3-F1
#
_entry.id   AF-A0A5C8A7D3-F1
#
_cell.length_a   1.000
_cell.length_b   1.000
_cell.length_c   1.000
_cell.angle_alpha   90.00
_cell.angle_beta   90.00
_cell.angle_gamma   90.00
#
_symmetry.space_group_name_H-M   'P 1'
#
loop_
_entity.id
_entity.type
_entity.pdbx_description
1 polymer ?
#
loop_
_entity_poly.entity_id
_entity_poly.type
_entity_poly.pdbx_seq_one_letter_code
_entity_poly.pdbx_strand_id
1 'polypeptide(L)'
;MDTPARQALPDPVAIIAALMSMMTRFSCLGCPRIAARIRRNLTLLQHYADDEMPPPLKLAARRLEREWMELQLAISDIPEASKAIKATSEPTAESTLVYPASQSLH
;
A
#
# COMPACT_ATOMS: atom_id res chain seq x y z
N MET A 1 -29.60 28.92 -20.17
CA MET A 1 -29.97 27.76 -19.31
C MET A 1 -28.66 27.04 -19.03
N ASP A 2 -27.88 27.59 -18.12
CA ASP A 2 -26.60 27.00 -17.70
C ASP A 2 -26.89 25.88 -16.73
N THR A 3 -26.89 24.65 -17.23
CA THR A 3 -26.94 23.45 -16.40
C THR A 3 -25.68 23.45 -15.54
N PRO A 4 -25.77 23.50 -14.20
CA PRO A 4 -24.57 23.41 -13.37
C PRO A 4 -23.94 22.05 -13.66
N ALA A 5 -22.70 22.07 -14.14
CA ALA A 5 -21.92 20.88 -14.41
C ALA A 5 -21.97 20.01 -13.15
N ARG A 6 -22.78 18.94 -13.17
CA ARG A 6 -22.69 17.85 -12.19
C ARG A 6 -21.22 17.51 -12.14
N GLN A 7 -20.59 17.70 -10.98
CA GLN A 7 -19.19 17.35 -10.78
C GLN A 7 -19.07 15.87 -11.18
N ALA A 8 -18.55 15.62 -12.38
CA ALA A 8 -18.55 14.29 -12.94
C ALA A 8 -17.72 13.41 -12.02
N LEU A 9 -18.33 12.37 -11.47
CA LEU A 9 -17.60 11.33 -10.77
C LEU A 9 -16.48 10.83 -11.70
N PRO A 10 -15.29 10.50 -11.17
CA PRO A 10 -14.21 9.99 -11.99
C PRO A 10 -14.65 8.73 -12.76
N ASP A 11 -13.91 8.32 -13.79
CA ASP A 11 -14.22 7.04 -14.43
C ASP A 11 -14.03 5.88 -13.42
N PRO A 12 -15.05 5.01 -13.19
CA PRO A 12 -14.96 3.92 -12.23
C PRO A 12 -13.84 2.93 -12.58
N VAL A 13 -13.52 2.73 -13.86
CA VAL A 13 -12.40 1.86 -14.27
C VAL A 13 -11.07 2.45 -13.82
N ALA A 14 -10.87 3.76 -14.01
CA ALA A 14 -9.67 4.46 -13.52
C ALA A 14 -9.52 4.36 -11.99
N ILE A 15 -10.62 4.47 -11.23
CA ILE A 15 -10.58 4.31 -9.76
C ILE A 15 -10.15 2.89 -9.37
N ILE A 16 -10.72 1.85 -10.02
CA ILE A 16 -10.37 0.45 -9.76
C ILE A 16 -8.90 0.18 -10.08
N ALA A 17 -8.40 0.66 -11.22
CA ALA A 17 -6.99 0.52 -11.58
C ALA A 17 -6.06 1.21 -10.57
N ALA A 18 -6.43 2.42 -10.13
CA ALA A 18 -5.69 3.16 -9.12
C ALA A 18 -5.67 2.42 -7.77
N LEU A 19 -6.82 1.85 -7.36
CA LEU A 19 -6.93 1.04 -6.14
C LEU A 19 -6.00 -0.17 -6.17
N MET A 20 -5.98 -0.92 -7.28
CA MET A 20 -5.07 -2.06 -7.43
C MET A 20 -3.61 -1.64 -7.22
N SER A 21 -3.17 -0.57 -7.88
CA SER A 21 -1.79 -0.06 -7.72
C SER A 21 -1.50 0.40 -6.28
N MET A 22 -2.43 1.13 -5.65
CA MET A 22 -2.24 1.63 -4.29
C MET A 22 -2.23 0.51 -3.25
N MET A 23 -3.11 -0.48 -3.38
CA MET A 23 -3.16 -1.63 -2.47
C MET A 23 -1.90 -2.49 -2.59
N THR A 24 -1.38 -2.72 -3.80
CA THR A 24 -0.09 -3.38 -4.00
C THR A 24 1.07 -2.59 -3.38
N ARG A 25 1.10 -1.26 -3.52
CA ARG A 25 2.14 -0.44 -2.88
C ARG A 25 2.01 -0.42 -1.36
N PHE A 26 0.78 -0.41 -0.86
CA PHE A 26 0.50 -0.44 0.57
C PHE A 26 0.94 -1.76 1.20
N SER A 27 0.72 -2.90 0.55
CA SER A 27 1.16 -4.20 1.08
C SER A 27 2.68 -4.29 1.27
N CYS A 28 3.47 -3.54 0.48
CA CYS A 28 4.92 -3.48 0.63
C CYS A 28 5.42 -2.48 1.68
N LEU A 29 4.70 -1.36 1.87
CA LEU A 29 5.21 -0.19 2.59
C LEU A 29 4.43 0.18 3.86
N GLY A 30 3.19 -0.30 4.03
CA GLY A 30 2.32 0.03 5.16
C GLY A 30 2.03 1.53 5.33
N CYS A 31 2.18 2.35 4.28
CA CYS A 31 2.14 3.80 4.39
C CYS A 31 0.73 4.33 4.74
N PRO A 32 0.54 5.09 5.84
CA PRO A 32 -0.77 5.57 6.29
C PRO A 32 -1.42 6.56 5.31
N ARG A 33 -0.62 7.34 4.58
CA ARG A 33 -1.12 8.26 3.55
C ARG A 33 -1.74 7.52 2.37
N ILE A 34 -1.15 6.37 2.00
CA ILE A 34 -1.70 5.50 0.95
C ILE A 34 -3.00 4.86 1.46
N ALA A 35 -3.04 4.40 2.71
CA ALA A 35 -4.25 3.84 3.33
C ALA A 35 -5.44 4.83 3.30
N ALA A 36 -5.21 6.10 3.64
CA ALA A 36 -6.24 7.13 3.57
C ALA A 36 -6.79 7.34 2.14
N ARG A 37 -5.91 7.28 1.13
CA ARG A 37 -6.31 7.36 -0.29
C ARG A 37 -7.09 6.13 -0.75
N ILE A 38 -6.69 4.93 -0.34
CA ILE A 38 -7.42 3.69 -0.66
C ILE A 38 -8.84 3.77 -0.10
N ARG A 39 -8.99 4.10 1.19
CA ARG A 39 -10.31 4.27 1.82
C ARG A 39 -11.19 5.26 1.07
N ARG A 40 -10.65 6.44 0.71
CA ARG A 40 -11.39 7.45 -0.06
C ARG A 40 -11.89 6.91 -1.40
N ASN A 41 -11.04 6.20 -2.15
CA ASN A 41 -11.41 5.65 -3.45
C ASN A 41 -12.42 4.51 -3.35
N LEU A 42 -12.32 3.64 -2.32
CA LEU A 42 -13.33 2.63 -2.04
C LEU A 42 -14.69 3.25 -1.71
N THR A 43 -14.70 4.30 -0.87
CA THR A 43 -15.94 5.05 -0.58
C THR A 43 -16.53 5.68 -1.84
N LEU A 44 -15.71 6.22 -2.74
CA LEU A 44 -16.21 6.77 -4.01
C LEU A 44 -16.92 5.70 -4.84
N LEU A 45 -16.39 4.47 -4.93
CA LEU A 45 -17.02 3.38 -5.66
C LEU A 45 -18.42 3.01 -5.11
N GLN A 46 -18.69 3.24 -3.83
CA GLN A 46 -20.00 3.01 -3.22
C GLN A 46 -21.05 4.08 -3.58
N HIS A 47 -20.63 5.24 -4.11
CA HIS A 47 -21.53 6.34 -4.47
C HIS A 47 -22.01 6.29 -5.93
N TYR A 48 -21.47 5.40 -6.76
CA TYR A 48 -21.94 5.26 -8.14
C TYR A 48 -23.33 4.64 -8.16
N ALA A 49 -24.21 5.22 -8.96
CA ALA A 49 -25.53 4.65 -9.19
C ALA A 49 -25.44 3.32 -9.95
N ASP A 50 -26.51 2.54 -9.89
CA ASP A 50 -26.50 1.17 -10.42
C ASP A 50 -26.29 1.11 -11.95
N ASP A 51 -26.70 2.17 -12.65
CA ASP A 51 -26.59 2.41 -14.07
C ASP A 51 -25.22 2.98 -14.50
N GLU A 52 -24.49 3.61 -13.59
CA GLU A 52 -23.17 4.22 -13.86
C GLU A 52 -22.02 3.21 -13.76
N MET A 53 -22.23 2.09 -13.06
CA MET A 53 -21.23 1.05 -12.89
C MET A 53 -21.77 -0.32 -13.30
N PRO A 54 -21.20 -0.97 -14.35
CA PRO A 54 -21.66 -2.28 -14.78
C PRO A 54 -21.39 -3.36 -13.71
N PRO A 55 -22.19 -4.45 -13.67
CA PRO A 55 -22.10 -5.48 -12.63
C PRO A 55 -20.68 -6.06 -12.39
N PRO A 56 -19.83 -6.29 -13.42
CA PRO A 56 -18.46 -6.76 -13.20
C PRO A 56 -17.60 -5.79 -12.39
N LEU A 57 -17.76 -4.48 -12.60
CA LEU A 57 -17.00 -3.47 -11.85
C LEU A 57 -17.50 -3.36 -10.41
N LYS A 58 -18.81 -3.50 -10.16
CA LYS A 58 -19.34 -3.59 -8.78
C LYS A 58 -18.81 -4.81 -8.04
N LEU A 59 -18.70 -5.95 -8.74
CA LEU A 59 -18.09 -7.15 -8.16
C LEU A 59 -16.62 -6.91 -7.84
N ALA A 60 -15.86 -6.28 -8.74
CA ALA A 60 -14.46 -5.91 -8.51
C ALA A 60 -14.31 -4.95 -7.32
N ALA A 61 -15.16 -3.93 -7.22
CA ALA A 61 -15.18 -2.98 -6.11
C ALA A 61 -15.40 -3.67 -4.76
N ARG A 62 -16.41 -4.56 -4.67
CA ARG A 62 -16.69 -5.33 -3.44
C ARG A 62 -15.56 -6.29 -3.08
N ARG A 63 -14.89 -6.88 -4.08
CA ARG A 63 -13.71 -7.72 -3.84
C ARG A 63 -12.57 -6.88 -3.28
N LEU A 64 -12.24 -5.75 -3.91
CA LEU A 64 -11.19 -4.84 -3.44
C LEU A 64 -11.44 -4.34 -2.01
N GLU A 65 -12.69 -4.06 -1.65
CA GLU A 65 -13.03 -3.67 -0.28
C GLU A 65 -12.74 -4.79 0.73
N ARG A 66 -13.07 -6.04 0.41
CA ARG A 66 -12.73 -7.20 1.24
C ARG A 66 -11.22 -7.39 1.38
N GLU A 67 -10.51 -7.40 0.26
CA GLU A 67 -9.04 -7.52 0.24
C GLU A 67 -8.38 -6.40 1.06
N TRP A 68 -8.94 -5.19 1.01
CA TRP A 68 -8.47 -4.07 1.81
C TRP A 68 -8.62 -4.34 3.31
N MET A 69 -9.77 -4.85 3.77
CA MET A 69 -9.98 -5.20 5.17
C MET A 69 -9.00 -6.28 5.64
N GLU A 70 -8.78 -7.31 4.83
CA GLU A 70 -7.84 -8.39 5.13
C GLU A 70 -6.39 -7.88 5.21
N LEU A 71 -5.98 -7.03 4.28
CA LEU A 71 -4.66 -6.37 4.30
C LEU A 71 -4.46 -5.50 5.54
N GLN A 72 -5.48 -4.76 5.97
CA GLN A 72 -5.39 -3.94 7.18
C GLN A 72 -5.20 -4.79 8.43
N LEU A 73 -5.90 -5.92 8.53
CA LEU A 73 -5.74 -6.86 9.64
C LEU A 73 -4.32 -7.45 9.66
N ALA A 74 -3.88 -7.99 8.52
CA ALA A 74 -2.57 -8.62 8.38
C ALA A 74 -1.40 -7.69 8.73
N ILE A 75 -1.50 -6.40 8.39
CA ILE A 75 -0.46 -5.40 8.72
C ILE A 75 -0.52 -4.94 10.17
N SER A 76 -1.72 -4.91 10.77
CA SER A 76 -1.90 -4.58 12.19
C SER A 76 -1.35 -5.68 13.10
N ASP A 77 -1.40 -6.92 12.65
CA ASP A 77 -0.91 -8.10 13.38
C ASP A 77 0.61 -8.30 13.29
N ILE A 78 1.35 -7.47 12.54
CA ILE A 78 2.82 -7.56 12.49
C ILE A 78 3.39 -7.05 13.83
N PRO A 79 4.02 -7.91 14.65
CA PRO A 79 4.62 -7.49 15.90
C PRO A 79 5.70 -6.43 15.65
N GLU A 80 5.67 -5.35 16.42
CA GLU A 80 6.61 -4.20 16.33
C GLU A 80 8.09 -4.62 16.27
N ALA A 81 8.44 -5.76 16.87
CA ALA A 81 9.78 -6.35 16.84
C ALA A 81 10.32 -6.62 15.41
N SER A 82 9.44 -6.92 14.44
CA SER A 82 9.83 -7.23 13.06
C SER A 82 10.06 -5.97 12.19
N LYS A 83 9.57 -4.80 12.62
CA LYS A 83 9.75 -3.53 11.89
C LYS A 83 11.15 -2.93 12.12
N ALA A 84 11.75 -3.17 13.28
CA ALA A 84 13.09 -2.67 13.63
C ALA A 84 14.21 -3.27 12.76
N ILE A 85 14.03 -4.51 12.29
CA ILE A 85 15.08 -5.24 11.54
C ILE A 85 15.33 -4.65 10.14
N LYS A 86 14.38 -3.87 9.60
CA LYS A 86 14.54 -3.20 8.29
C LYS A 86 15.09 -1.78 8.38
N ALA A 87 15.14 -1.19 9.58
CA ALA A 87 15.73 0.14 9.81
C ALA A 87 17.24 0.07 10.09
N THR A 88 17.75 -1.07 10.56
CA THR A 88 19.18 -1.31 10.78
C THR A 88 19.82 -1.97 9.56
N SER A 89 19.77 -1.29 8.42
CA SER A 89 20.59 -1.63 7.25
C SER A 89 21.39 -0.40 6.82
N GLU A 90 22.06 0.24 7.78
CA GLU A 90 23.26 1.03 7.48
C GLU A 90 24.44 0.07 7.35
N PRO A 91 25.25 0.15 6.27
CA PRO A 91 26.50 -0.58 6.18
C PRO A 91 27.54 0.18 7.01
N THR A 92 27.53 -0.01 8.33
CA THR A 92 28.65 0.45 9.17
C THR A 92 29.83 -0.45 8.90
N ALA A 93 30.75 0.07 8.10
CA ALA A 93 32.08 -0.46 7.91
C ALA A 93 32.74 -0.65 9.28
N GLU A 94 32.98 -1.90 9.69
CA GLU A 94 34.06 -2.21 10.63
C GLU A 94 34.59 -3.60 10.32
N SER A 95 35.50 -3.63 9.34
CA SER A 95 36.43 -4.74 9.15
C SER A 95 37.50 -4.63 10.24
N THR A 96 37.22 -5.19 11.41
CA THR A 96 38.25 -5.44 12.43
C THR A 96 38.58 -6.92 12.43
N LEU A 97 39.34 -7.33 11.41
CA LEU A 97 39.99 -8.63 11.38
C LEU A 97 41.27 -8.50 12.22
N VAL A 98 41.19 -9.00 13.46
CA VAL A 98 42.33 -9.09 14.38
C VAL A 98 43.38 -10.02 13.75
N TYR A 99 44.45 -9.46 13.21
CA TYR A 99 45.64 -10.20 12.80
C TYR A 99 46.52 -10.49 14.03
N PRO A 100 46.85 -11.75 14.36
CA PRO A 100 47.92 -12.03 15.30
C PRO A 100 49.28 -11.75 14.65
N ALA A 101 50.11 -11.00 15.38
CA ALA A 101 51.45 -10.60 14.99
C ALA A 101 52.34 -11.80 14.63
N SER A 102 52.87 -11.81 13.40
CA SER A 102 53.96 -12.70 13.01
C SER A 102 55.24 -12.23 13.67
N GLN A 103 55.68 -12.92 14.73
CA GLN A 103 57.09 -12.90 15.11
C GLN A 103 57.84 -13.77 14.10
N SER A 104 58.69 -13.15 13.29
CA SER A 104 59.74 -13.86 12.55
C SER A 104 61.08 -13.31 12.99
N LEU A 105 61.89 -14.23 13.52
CA LEU A 105 63.31 -14.09 13.80
C LEU A 105 64.05 -13.60 12.54
N HIS A 106 64.93 -12.59 12.72
CA HIS A 106 66.27 -12.54 12.14
C HIS A 106 67.11 -11.48 12.86
#